data_AF-A0A8S1D990-F1
#
_entry.id   AF-A0A8S1D990-F1
#
_cell.length_a   1.000
_cell.length_b   1.000
_cell.length_c   1.000
_cell.angle_alpha   90.00
_cell.angle_beta   90.00
_cell.angle_gamma   90.00
#
_symmetry.space_group_name_H-M   'P 1'
#
loop_
_entity.id
_entity.type
_entity.pdbx_description
1 polymer ?
#
loop_
_entity_poly.entity_id
_entity_poly.type
_entity_poly.pdbx_seq_one_letter_code
_entity_poly.pdbx_strand_id
1 'polypeptide(L)'
;MRAAPVCVMVGGAGTRLLAPEEGEDVSIESSLDSSLESTTITSSPAPSLRSAGSLDKGPHKGFSKCLCWLFGVGITFFLIGSLAIIFPPFDVLMNERLRMLRGFPAFEWWVEPPDEVFLRLYIFNITNKDEFLAGKQKLRLQEVGPWIFRERLRHTDVFFNDNGTMTYTAHRSAEFLPELSGNLSMDTMLVLPNLGVLGVASYMWDASFFTKLGINMMMMNYNSQPIVTMRAGDYMWNNTDPMFSMAGNIMPDLVPTTNLGILHIIYEHFSDEVTVYTGLQNSRRFFLIDKFRGSHRLGLWDGEYCDSVYGASEGVSYPQFLTRNDSLLYLRKTICRATPLYYERDEMRYNMNGLRFELPSNLYASPDEVPENKCFRRRGDFSPQLPSGATDISPCFYNFPLAASFPHFMHASPELSKNVEGLKPDPKRHGSYVIVEPTTGVPMESSARSQSNLVVRPLHGFSKVQAFSNMTIPMFWAEYTQVGLPWYIRWLMYLVVEIIQPSQQPVAYCLVTAGMSILLAAFFGWTCSRNQYRELGGAGSTPRSSSYSSLNLLPSSKSSQISFQPKADKLMHM
;
A
#
# COMPACT_ATOMS: atom_id res chain seq x y z
N MET A 1 24.38 -52.42 -37.67
CA MET A 1 23.36 -53.42 -38.06
C MET A 1 22.11 -52.69 -38.50
N ARG A 2 21.73 -52.91 -39.77
CA ARG A 2 20.49 -52.54 -40.51
C ARG A 2 20.03 -51.07 -40.43
N ALA A 3 20.40 -50.19 -41.36
CA ALA A 3 20.00 -50.07 -42.78
C ALA A 3 18.60 -49.42 -42.99
N ALA A 4 18.63 -48.30 -43.72
CA ALA A 4 17.59 -47.36 -44.20
C ALA A 4 16.69 -47.99 -45.32
N PRO A 5 15.88 -47.30 -46.20
CA PRO A 5 15.79 -45.85 -46.55
C PRO A 5 14.43 -45.25 -47.11
N VAL A 6 14.48 -43.96 -47.53
CA VAL A 6 13.75 -43.24 -48.65
C VAL A 6 12.24 -42.90 -48.50
N CYS A 7 11.62 -41.79 -49.00
CA CYS A 7 11.96 -40.42 -49.45
C CYS A 7 10.64 -39.70 -49.95
N VAL A 8 10.60 -38.35 -49.95
CA VAL A 8 9.81 -37.36 -50.77
C VAL A 8 8.34 -36.94 -50.45
N MET A 9 8.23 -35.64 -50.07
CA MET A 9 7.28 -34.51 -50.33
C MET A 9 5.80 -34.67 -50.75
N VAL A 10 4.90 -33.85 -50.16
CA VAL A 10 4.21 -32.63 -50.71
C VAL A 10 2.95 -32.25 -49.88
N GLY A 11 2.82 -30.97 -49.48
CA GLY A 11 1.57 -30.18 -49.55
C GLY A 11 0.63 -30.08 -48.33
N GLY A 12 0.24 -28.84 -47.98
CA GLY A 12 -1.04 -28.56 -47.29
C GLY A 12 -0.99 -27.53 -46.16
N ALA A 13 -1.22 -26.26 -46.50
CA ALA A 13 -1.34 -25.12 -45.58
C ALA A 13 -2.69 -25.10 -44.82
N GLY A 14 -2.66 -24.65 -43.56
CA GLY A 14 -3.85 -24.33 -42.77
C GLY A 14 -3.78 -22.89 -42.24
N THR A 15 -4.69 -22.04 -42.72
CA THR A 15 -4.88 -20.63 -42.31
C THR A 15 -6.38 -20.37 -42.19
N ARG A 16 -6.80 -19.58 -41.19
CA ARG A 16 -7.86 -18.52 -41.18
C ARG A 16 -8.39 -18.33 -39.74
N LEU A 17 -8.40 -17.15 -39.10
CA LEU A 17 -8.95 -15.80 -39.40
C LEU A 17 -10.49 -15.69 -39.32
N LEU A 18 -10.92 -14.93 -38.29
CA LEU A 18 -11.96 -13.87 -38.19
C LEU A 18 -13.42 -14.12 -38.58
N ALA A 19 -14.28 -13.44 -37.78
CA ALA A 19 -15.73 -13.16 -37.82
C ALA A 19 -16.23 -12.52 -39.15
N PRO A 20 -17.50 -12.01 -39.35
CA PRO A 20 -18.61 -11.71 -38.40
C PRO A 20 -20.06 -11.89 -38.98
N GLU A 21 -21.07 -11.26 -38.30
CA GLU A 21 -22.41 -10.81 -38.79
C GLU A 21 -23.46 -11.88 -39.16
N GLU A 22 -24.79 -11.71 -39.17
CA GLU A 22 -25.85 -10.80 -38.67
C GLU A 22 -27.17 -11.55 -39.00
N GLY A 23 -28.33 -11.17 -38.43
CA GLY A 23 -29.61 -11.21 -39.16
C GLY A 23 -30.67 -12.30 -38.85
N GLU A 24 -31.81 -11.79 -38.37
CA GLU A 24 -33.22 -12.10 -38.72
C GLU A 24 -33.86 -13.50 -38.51
N ASP A 25 -34.81 -13.51 -37.56
CA ASP A 25 -36.27 -13.79 -37.65
C ASP A 25 -36.87 -14.85 -38.62
N VAL A 26 -38.02 -15.36 -38.14
CA VAL A 26 -39.20 -15.89 -38.86
C VAL A 26 -39.45 -17.41 -38.79
N SER A 27 -40.36 -17.77 -37.87
CA SER A 27 -41.48 -18.75 -37.87
C SER A 27 -41.42 -20.06 -38.67
N ILE A 28 -42.03 -21.13 -38.12
CA ILE A 28 -43.01 -22.01 -38.80
C ILE A 28 -43.87 -22.79 -37.76
N GLU A 29 -45.15 -22.86 -38.08
CA GLU A 29 -46.28 -23.58 -37.47
C GLU A 29 -46.28 -25.11 -37.68
N SER A 30 -46.93 -25.80 -36.73
CA SER A 30 -47.84 -26.97 -36.88
C SER A 30 -47.23 -28.30 -37.41
N SER A 31 -47.73 -29.50 -37.13
CA SER A 31 -49.09 -29.97 -36.84
C SER A 31 -49.09 -31.46 -36.41
N LEU A 32 -50.05 -31.80 -35.52
CA LEU A 32 -50.94 -32.98 -35.48
C LEU A 32 -50.41 -34.44 -35.43
N ASP A 33 -50.91 -35.21 -34.44
CA ASP A 33 -52.00 -36.21 -34.60
C ASP A 33 -52.47 -36.65 -33.18
N SER A 34 -53.71 -36.48 -32.73
CA SER A 34 -55.01 -37.10 -33.08
C SER A 34 -55.20 -38.55 -32.58
N SER A 35 -56.18 -38.73 -31.69
CA SER A 35 -57.05 -39.91 -31.69
C SER A 35 -58.38 -39.55 -31.03
N LEU A 36 -59.42 -39.90 -31.79
CA LEU A 36 -60.84 -39.60 -31.68
C LEU A 36 -61.56 -40.71 -30.88
N GLU A 37 -62.70 -40.38 -30.28
CA GLU A 37 -64.02 -41.01 -30.53
C GLU A 37 -65.08 -40.29 -29.65
N SER A 38 -66.02 -39.50 -30.20
CA SER A 38 -67.32 -39.85 -30.81
C SER A 38 -68.33 -40.42 -29.78
N THR A 39 -69.62 -40.09 -29.67
CA THR A 39 -70.58 -39.09 -30.20
C THR A 39 -71.79 -39.21 -29.22
N THR A 40 -72.70 -38.24 -28.98
CA THR A 40 -73.96 -38.05 -29.75
C THR A 40 -74.80 -36.94 -29.09
N ILE A 41 -75.59 -36.30 -29.93
CA ILE A 41 -76.35 -35.04 -29.85
C ILE A 41 -77.71 -35.20 -29.13
N THR A 42 -78.23 -34.16 -28.44
CA THR A 42 -79.56 -33.54 -28.72
C THR A 42 -79.99 -32.40 -27.76
N SER A 43 -80.35 -31.27 -28.40
CA SER A 43 -81.40 -30.27 -28.12
C SER A 43 -81.64 -29.65 -26.74
N SER A 44 -81.66 -28.32 -26.74
CA SER A 44 -82.21 -27.39 -25.74
C SER A 44 -83.73 -27.52 -25.52
N PRO A 45 -84.24 -27.09 -24.35
CA PRO A 45 -84.93 -25.79 -24.31
C PRO A 45 -84.68 -24.97 -23.02
N ALA A 46 -84.79 -23.64 -23.12
CA ALA A 46 -85.09 -22.74 -21.99
C ALA A 46 -86.62 -22.80 -21.68
N PRO A 47 -87.19 -22.22 -20.59
CA PRO A 47 -86.63 -21.30 -19.58
C PRO A 47 -87.06 -21.60 -18.11
N SER A 48 -86.48 -20.90 -17.12
CA SER A 48 -87.23 -20.18 -16.05
C SER A 48 -86.32 -19.64 -14.92
N LEU A 49 -86.74 -18.50 -14.38
CA LEU A 49 -86.09 -17.67 -13.36
C LEU A 49 -86.08 -18.28 -11.94
N ARG A 50 -85.16 -17.71 -11.13
CA ARG A 50 -85.03 -17.66 -9.64
C ARG A 50 -84.00 -18.65 -9.08
N SER A 51 -83.11 -18.30 -8.16
CA SER A 51 -82.75 -17.04 -7.49
C SER A 51 -81.52 -17.30 -6.62
N ALA A 52 -80.72 -16.25 -6.42
CA ALA A 52 -79.82 -16.02 -5.30
C ALA A 52 -78.59 -16.95 -5.18
N GLY A 53 -77.47 -16.49 -5.76
CA GLY A 53 -76.13 -16.90 -5.34
C GLY A 53 -75.83 -16.42 -3.92
N SER A 54 -75.20 -17.28 -3.12
CA SER A 54 -74.63 -16.92 -1.82
C SER A 54 -73.34 -16.15 -2.04
N LEU A 55 -73.27 -14.96 -1.43
CA LEU A 55 -72.17 -14.03 -1.47
C LEU A 55 -70.81 -14.61 -1.04
N ASP A 56 -69.82 -14.14 -1.78
CA ASP A 56 -68.39 -14.08 -1.51
C ASP A 56 -67.96 -13.94 -0.04
N LYS A 57 -66.91 -14.68 0.32
CA LYS A 57 -66.05 -14.39 1.47
C LYS A 57 -65.19 -13.16 1.11
N GLY A 58 -65.57 -11.98 1.59
CA GLY A 58 -64.94 -10.70 1.23
C GLY A 58 -63.45 -10.51 1.61
N PRO A 59 -62.78 -9.47 1.06
CA PRO A 59 -61.32 -9.34 0.85
C PRO A 59 -60.49 -8.98 2.10
N HIS A 60 -61.09 -9.00 3.29
CA HIS A 60 -60.60 -8.25 4.45
C HIS A 60 -59.38 -8.86 5.15
N LYS A 61 -59.19 -10.19 5.11
CA LYS A 61 -58.01 -10.85 5.71
C LYS A 61 -56.72 -10.60 4.91
N GLY A 62 -56.82 -10.37 3.60
CA GLY A 62 -55.66 -10.05 2.75
C GLY A 62 -55.17 -8.62 2.95
N PHE A 63 -56.11 -7.67 3.04
CA PHE A 63 -55.81 -6.24 3.19
C PHE A 63 -55.09 -5.90 4.52
N SER A 64 -55.54 -6.48 5.63
CA SER A 64 -54.89 -6.29 6.93
C SER A 64 -53.47 -6.87 6.99
N LYS A 65 -53.21 -7.99 6.30
CA LYS A 65 -51.88 -8.61 6.26
C LYS A 65 -50.89 -7.79 5.43
N CYS A 66 -51.36 -7.22 4.31
CA CYS A 66 -50.58 -6.32 3.46
C CYS A 66 -50.13 -5.07 4.23
N LEU A 67 -51.02 -4.49 5.03
CA LEU A 67 -50.73 -3.30 5.83
C LEU A 67 -49.69 -3.55 6.92
N CYS A 68 -49.79 -4.69 7.62
CA CYS A 68 -48.78 -5.10 8.61
C CYS A 68 -47.41 -5.32 7.95
N TRP A 69 -47.37 -5.87 6.73
CA TRP A 69 -46.14 -6.06 5.98
C TRP A 69 -45.50 -4.72 5.58
N LEU A 70 -46.29 -3.75 5.11
CA LEU A 70 -45.82 -2.40 4.80
C LEU A 70 -45.27 -1.67 6.02
N PHE A 71 -45.93 -1.78 7.19
CA PHE A 71 -45.38 -1.27 8.44
C PHE A 71 -44.04 -1.95 8.78
N GLY A 72 -43.94 -3.28 8.64
CA GLY A 72 -42.70 -4.01 8.88
C GLY A 72 -41.55 -3.56 7.97
N VAL A 73 -41.80 -3.40 6.67
CA VAL A 73 -40.80 -2.91 5.70
C VAL A 73 -40.41 -1.46 5.99
N GLY A 74 -41.37 -0.59 6.26
CA GLY A 74 -41.12 0.81 6.60
C GLY A 74 -40.26 0.98 7.85
N ILE A 75 -40.57 0.23 8.92
CA ILE A 75 -39.75 0.19 10.14
C ILE A 75 -38.34 -0.32 9.82
N THR A 76 -38.21 -1.39 9.04
CA THR A 76 -36.90 -1.99 8.71
C THR A 76 -36.02 -1.00 7.97
N PHE A 77 -36.54 -0.33 6.93
CA PHE A 77 -35.77 0.67 6.17
C PHE A 77 -35.41 1.88 7.02
N PHE A 78 -36.33 2.36 7.85
CA PHE A 78 -36.06 3.47 8.76
C PHE A 78 -34.98 3.11 9.78
N LEU A 79 -35.03 1.90 10.37
CA LEU A 79 -34.03 1.43 11.33
C LEU A 79 -32.66 1.23 10.67
N ILE A 80 -32.59 0.57 9.52
CA ILE A 80 -31.32 0.36 8.80
C ILE A 80 -30.71 1.71 8.40
N GLY A 81 -31.51 2.63 7.83
CA GLY A 81 -31.04 3.96 7.45
C GLY A 81 -30.55 4.76 8.67
N SER A 82 -31.29 4.72 9.78
CA SER A 82 -30.90 5.41 11.03
C SER A 82 -29.62 4.82 11.62
N LEU A 83 -29.48 3.49 11.63
CA LEU A 83 -28.26 2.82 12.09
C LEU A 83 -27.06 3.17 11.20
N ALA A 84 -27.23 3.25 9.89
CA ALA A 84 -26.17 3.63 8.96
C ALA A 84 -25.72 5.09 9.12
N ILE A 85 -26.59 5.98 9.62
CA ILE A 85 -26.21 7.36 9.99
C ILE A 85 -25.44 7.38 11.31
N ILE A 86 -25.89 6.61 12.31
CA ILE A 86 -25.27 6.58 13.65
C ILE A 86 -23.91 5.86 13.61
N PHE A 87 -23.82 4.77 12.84
CA PHE A 87 -22.62 3.96 12.65
C PHE A 87 -22.29 3.87 11.15
N PRO A 88 -21.66 4.92 10.59
CA PRO A 88 -21.30 4.93 9.17
C PRO A 88 -20.44 3.70 8.83
N PRO A 89 -20.83 2.90 7.81
CA PRO A 89 -20.06 1.72 7.41
C PRO A 89 -18.59 2.03 7.11
N PHE A 90 -18.33 3.20 6.53
CA PHE A 90 -16.96 3.69 6.30
C PHE A 90 -16.15 3.78 7.60
N ASP A 91 -16.70 4.45 8.62
CA ASP A 91 -16.02 4.62 9.91
C ASP A 91 -15.81 3.27 10.58
N VAL A 92 -16.77 2.36 10.49
CA VAL A 92 -16.62 1.00 11.05
C VAL A 92 -15.43 0.27 10.41
N LEU A 93 -15.30 0.31 9.10
CA LEU A 93 -14.20 -0.35 8.37
C LEU A 93 -12.85 0.32 8.65
N MET A 94 -12.80 1.65 8.64
CA MET A 94 -11.57 2.39 8.93
C MET A 94 -11.10 2.20 10.38
N ASN A 95 -12.05 2.18 11.32
CA ASN A 95 -11.79 1.95 12.75
C ASN A 95 -11.37 0.51 13.05
N GLU A 96 -11.89 -0.48 12.31
CA GLU A 96 -11.44 -1.87 12.41
C GLU A 96 -9.95 -1.98 12.09
N ARG A 97 -9.53 -1.42 10.95
CA ARG A 97 -8.12 -1.40 10.56
C ARG A 97 -7.22 -0.76 11.62
N LEU A 98 -7.63 0.35 12.23
CA LEU A 98 -6.86 1.00 13.30
C LEU A 98 -6.62 0.09 14.50
N ARG A 99 -7.55 -0.84 14.79
CA ARG A 99 -7.45 -1.76 15.93
C ARG A 99 -6.51 -2.93 15.69
N MET A 100 -6.18 -3.25 14.43
CA MET A 100 -5.29 -4.37 14.07
C MET A 100 -5.72 -5.70 14.74
N LEU A 101 -7.02 -6.04 14.69
CA LEU A 101 -7.54 -7.23 15.36
C LEU A 101 -7.11 -8.51 14.65
N ARG A 102 -6.68 -9.52 15.43
CA ARG A 102 -6.28 -10.84 14.89
C ARG A 102 -7.45 -11.49 14.14
N GLY A 103 -7.17 -12.11 12.98
CA GLY A 103 -8.17 -12.73 12.13
C GLY A 103 -8.93 -11.78 11.19
N PHE A 104 -8.67 -10.46 11.27
CA PHE A 104 -9.25 -9.48 10.35
C PHE A 104 -8.28 -9.15 9.20
N PRO A 105 -8.80 -8.72 8.02
CA PRO A 105 -7.98 -8.53 6.82
C PRO A 105 -6.76 -7.63 7.00
N ALA A 106 -6.89 -6.52 7.74
CA ALA A 106 -5.78 -5.58 7.95
C ALA A 106 -4.63 -6.20 8.75
N PHE A 107 -4.94 -7.00 9.78
CA PHE A 107 -3.94 -7.68 10.60
C PHE A 107 -3.28 -8.82 9.84
N GLU A 108 -4.05 -9.69 9.18
CA GLU A 108 -3.51 -10.83 8.44
C GLU A 108 -2.62 -10.37 7.27
N TRP A 109 -3.04 -9.34 6.54
CA TRP A 109 -2.24 -8.72 5.48
C TRP A 109 -0.95 -8.11 6.03
N TRP A 110 -1.00 -7.47 7.19
CA TRP A 110 0.20 -6.90 7.77
C TRP A 110 1.15 -7.98 8.32
N VAL A 111 0.66 -9.05 8.94
CA VAL A 111 1.51 -10.12 9.51
C VAL A 111 2.32 -10.81 8.42
N GLU A 112 1.68 -11.16 7.31
CA GLU A 112 2.31 -11.81 6.17
C GLU A 112 1.93 -11.05 4.89
N PRO A 113 2.59 -9.91 4.62
CA PRO A 113 2.30 -9.11 3.46
C PRO A 113 2.60 -9.89 2.18
N PRO A 114 1.80 -9.67 1.13
CA PRO A 114 1.97 -10.30 -0.17
C PRO A 114 3.34 -9.95 -0.75
N ASP A 115 3.90 -10.91 -1.49
CA ASP A 115 5.24 -10.88 -2.10
C ASP A 115 5.35 -9.89 -3.29
N GLU A 116 5.05 -8.61 -3.07
CA GLU A 116 4.99 -7.57 -4.12
C GLU A 116 6.16 -6.58 -4.08
N VAL A 117 7.13 -6.81 -3.18
CA VAL A 117 8.36 -6.03 -3.09
C VAL A 117 9.49 -6.75 -3.83
N PHE A 118 10.01 -6.11 -4.87
CA PHE A 118 11.19 -6.58 -5.58
C PHE A 118 12.40 -5.72 -5.25
N LEU A 119 13.50 -6.39 -4.88
CA LEU A 119 14.83 -5.80 -4.83
C LEU A 119 15.49 -5.99 -6.20
N ARG A 120 15.83 -4.88 -6.85
CA ARG A 120 16.66 -4.84 -8.07
C ARG A 120 18.04 -4.33 -7.70
N LEU A 121 19.06 -5.14 -7.93
CA LEU A 121 20.44 -4.80 -7.62
C LEU A 121 21.24 -4.57 -8.91
N TYR A 122 21.91 -3.42 -8.98
CA TYR A 122 22.76 -3.02 -10.10
C TYR A 122 24.19 -2.83 -9.60
N ILE A 123 25.15 -3.55 -10.16
CA ILE A 123 26.56 -3.54 -9.73
C ILE A 123 27.39 -2.76 -10.75
N PHE A 124 28.33 -1.96 -10.27
CA PHE A 124 29.28 -1.25 -11.12
C PHE A 124 30.52 -2.11 -11.42
N ASN A 125 30.58 -2.67 -12.63
CA ASN A 125 31.70 -3.45 -13.14
C ASN A 125 32.84 -2.54 -13.63
N ILE A 126 34.08 -2.86 -13.27
CA ILE A 126 35.28 -2.12 -13.71
C ILE A 126 35.72 -2.63 -15.08
N THR A 127 35.87 -1.72 -16.06
CA THR A 127 36.21 -2.11 -17.44
C THR A 127 37.68 -1.88 -17.82
N ASN A 128 38.43 -1.08 -17.06
CA ASN A 128 39.80 -0.66 -17.36
C ASN A 128 40.76 -0.85 -16.16
N LYS A 129 40.72 -2.03 -15.54
CA LYS A 129 41.47 -2.31 -14.29
C LYS A 129 42.98 -2.05 -14.44
N ASP A 130 43.58 -2.45 -15.56
CA ASP A 130 45.04 -2.44 -15.73
C ASP A 130 45.53 -1.00 -16.03
N GLU A 131 44.78 -0.25 -16.84
CA GLU A 131 45.06 1.16 -17.11
C GLU A 131 44.86 2.05 -15.88
N PHE A 132 43.84 1.74 -15.07
CA PHE A 132 43.57 2.45 -13.81
C PHE A 132 44.68 2.21 -12.78
N LEU A 133 45.05 0.95 -12.53
CA LEU A 133 46.11 0.61 -11.58
C LEU A 133 47.48 1.15 -12.01
N ALA A 134 47.72 1.29 -13.32
CA ALA A 134 48.91 1.93 -13.87
C ALA A 134 48.89 3.47 -13.78
N GLY A 135 47.81 4.09 -13.28
CA GLY A 135 47.66 5.54 -13.17
C GLY A 135 47.48 6.26 -14.51
N LYS A 136 47.11 5.54 -15.58
CA LYS A 136 46.99 6.09 -16.94
C LYS A 136 45.61 6.68 -17.23
N GLN A 137 44.57 6.15 -16.60
CA GLN A 137 43.18 6.53 -16.83
C GLN A 137 42.39 6.57 -15.52
N LYS A 138 41.27 7.31 -15.53
CA LYS A 138 40.27 7.27 -14.46
C LYS A 138 39.56 5.91 -14.42
N LEU A 139 38.94 5.57 -13.30
CA LEU A 139 38.21 4.31 -13.16
C LEU A 139 36.95 4.34 -14.03
N ARG A 140 36.83 3.43 -14.99
CA ARG A 140 35.64 3.30 -15.85
C ARG A 140 34.73 2.22 -15.32
N LEU A 141 33.51 2.64 -14.98
CA LEU A 141 32.47 1.79 -14.46
C LEU A 141 31.41 1.53 -15.53
N GLN A 142 30.90 0.30 -15.54
CA GLN A 142 29.76 -0.11 -16.33
C GLN A 142 28.70 -0.66 -15.39
N GLU A 143 27.50 -0.08 -15.42
CA GLU A 143 26.33 -0.66 -14.75
C GLU A 143 26.00 -2.02 -15.37
N VAL A 144 25.89 -3.04 -14.52
CA VAL A 144 25.42 -4.38 -14.87
C VAL A 144 24.26 -4.73 -13.94
N GLY A 145 23.12 -5.13 -14.49
CA GLY A 145 21.92 -5.45 -13.74
C GLY A 145 20.64 -5.26 -14.56
N PRO A 146 19.46 -5.46 -13.94
CA PRO A 146 19.30 -5.83 -12.53
C PRO A 146 19.38 -7.34 -12.28
N TRP A 147 19.97 -7.73 -11.15
CA TRP A 147 19.60 -9.00 -10.49
C TRP A 147 18.36 -8.74 -9.66
N ILE A 148 17.30 -9.52 -9.89
CA ILE A 148 15.99 -9.33 -9.27
C ILE A 148 15.80 -10.37 -8.18
N PHE A 149 15.42 -9.88 -7.00
CA PHE A 149 15.06 -10.68 -5.84
C PHE A 149 13.66 -10.29 -5.37
N ARG A 150 12.92 -11.26 -4.85
CA ARG A 150 11.71 -11.05 -4.07
C ARG A 150 12.10 -10.84 -2.61
N GLU A 151 11.74 -9.70 -2.04
CA GLU A 151 11.92 -9.45 -0.62
C GLU A 151 10.68 -9.96 0.12
N ARG A 152 10.85 -11.01 0.93
CA ARG A 152 9.80 -11.49 1.83
C ARG A 152 9.90 -10.75 3.16
N LEU A 153 8.78 -10.21 3.62
CA LEU A 153 8.62 -9.57 4.93
C LEU A 153 7.63 -10.38 5.75
N ARG A 154 7.96 -10.68 7.00
CA ARG A 154 7.07 -11.37 7.94
C ARG A 154 7.17 -10.74 9.32
N HIS A 155 6.03 -10.54 9.98
CA HIS A 155 5.98 -10.06 11.35
C HIS A 155 5.61 -11.19 12.31
N THR A 156 6.29 -11.24 13.45
CA THR A 156 6.12 -12.28 14.48
C THR A 156 6.13 -11.67 15.87
N ASP A 157 5.90 -12.46 16.90
CA ASP A 157 5.96 -12.04 18.32
C ASP A 157 5.08 -10.83 18.64
N VAL A 158 3.90 -10.76 18.01
CA VAL A 158 3.03 -9.58 18.08
C VAL A 158 2.38 -9.46 19.45
N PHE A 159 2.64 -8.35 20.12
CA PHE A 159 2.11 -7.99 21.43
C PHE A 159 1.42 -6.62 21.39
N PHE A 160 0.22 -6.53 21.97
CA PHE A 160 -0.54 -5.28 22.07
C PHE A 160 -0.36 -4.69 23.46
N ASN A 161 0.13 -3.45 23.52
CA ASN A 161 0.40 -2.73 24.75
C ASN A 161 -0.83 -1.91 25.20
N ASP A 162 -1.00 -1.73 26.51
CA ASP A 162 -2.12 -0.96 27.08
C ASP A 162 -2.11 0.53 26.71
N ASN A 163 -0.97 1.06 26.28
CA ASN A 163 -0.79 2.46 25.89
C ASN A 163 -1.19 2.76 24.42
N GLY A 164 -1.89 1.84 23.75
CA GLY A 164 -2.29 2.01 22.35
C GLY A 164 -1.14 1.86 21.36
N THR A 165 -0.20 0.95 21.66
CA THR A 165 0.88 0.59 20.74
C THR A 165 0.91 -0.93 20.53
N MET A 166 1.57 -1.36 19.47
CA MET A 166 1.78 -2.76 19.13
C MET A 166 3.27 -3.00 18.90
N THR A 167 3.84 -3.97 19.60
CA THR A 167 5.24 -4.39 19.46
C THR A 167 5.29 -5.71 18.69
N TYR A 168 6.26 -5.83 17.78
CA TYR A 168 6.44 -7.02 16.95
C TYR A 168 7.90 -7.16 16.49
N THR A 169 8.25 -8.35 16.02
CA THR A 169 9.54 -8.63 15.38
C THR A 169 9.37 -8.71 13.87
N ALA A 170 10.01 -7.81 13.12
CA ALA A 170 10.04 -7.83 11.65
C ALA A 170 11.19 -8.69 11.14
N HIS A 171 10.91 -9.61 10.21
CA HIS A 171 11.90 -10.45 9.54
C HIS A 171 11.89 -10.18 8.04
N ARG A 172 13.07 -9.94 7.45
CA ARG A 172 13.22 -9.76 5.99
C ARG A 172 14.23 -10.73 5.40
N SER A 173 13.92 -11.23 4.20
CA SER A 173 14.82 -12.08 3.42
C SER A 173 14.68 -11.82 1.92
N ALA A 174 15.74 -12.04 1.16
CA ALA A 174 15.73 -11.91 -0.29
C ALA A 174 15.82 -13.29 -0.99
N GLU A 175 14.89 -13.57 -1.88
CA GLU A 175 14.83 -14.77 -2.71
C GLU A 175 15.14 -14.41 -4.17
N PHE A 176 16.16 -15.03 -4.77
CA PHE A 176 16.57 -14.71 -6.14
C PHE A 176 15.57 -15.21 -7.18
N LEU A 177 15.22 -14.35 -8.14
CA LEU A 177 14.31 -14.65 -9.25
C LEU A 177 15.07 -14.65 -10.59
N PRO A 178 15.62 -15.79 -11.04
CA PRO A 178 16.40 -15.87 -12.27
C PRO A 178 15.57 -15.48 -13.51
N GLU A 179 14.29 -15.87 -13.55
CA GLU A 179 13.39 -15.62 -14.69
C GLU A 179 13.12 -14.14 -14.95
N LEU A 180 13.22 -13.29 -13.92
CA LEU A 180 13.06 -11.83 -14.05
C LEU A 180 14.40 -11.11 -14.27
N SER A 181 15.53 -11.80 -14.05
CA SER A 181 16.89 -11.24 -14.18
C SER A 181 17.45 -11.35 -15.61
N GLY A 182 16.62 -11.76 -16.58
CA GLY A 182 17.00 -11.90 -17.98
C GLY A 182 18.09 -12.95 -18.17
N ASN A 183 19.20 -12.55 -18.80
CA ASN A 183 20.35 -13.44 -19.04
C ASN A 183 21.40 -13.42 -17.92
N LEU A 184 21.18 -12.66 -16.84
CA LEU A 184 22.12 -12.54 -15.73
C LEU A 184 21.95 -13.72 -14.77
N SER A 185 23.03 -14.46 -14.54
CA SER A 185 23.10 -15.51 -13.51
C SER A 185 23.95 -15.06 -12.32
N MET A 186 23.85 -15.78 -11.21
CA MET A 186 24.77 -15.59 -10.07
C MET A 186 26.23 -15.91 -10.42
N ASP A 187 26.46 -16.72 -11.45
CA ASP A 187 27.80 -17.08 -11.94
C ASP A 187 28.43 -16.03 -12.87
N THR A 188 27.71 -14.93 -13.17
CA THR A 188 28.24 -13.85 -14.01
C THR A 188 29.52 -13.29 -13.40
N MET A 189 30.63 -13.37 -14.14
CA MET A 189 31.93 -12.88 -13.68
C MET A 189 32.03 -11.36 -13.87
N LEU A 190 32.38 -10.67 -12.81
CA LEU A 190 32.57 -9.22 -12.76
C LEU A 190 33.96 -8.88 -12.24
N VAL A 191 34.50 -7.74 -12.67
CA VAL A 191 35.74 -7.15 -12.17
C VAL A 191 35.37 -6.05 -11.19
N LEU A 192 35.70 -6.25 -9.91
CA LEU A 192 35.13 -5.50 -8.79
C LEU A 192 36.22 -5.03 -7.83
N PRO A 193 36.00 -3.91 -7.10
CA PRO A 193 36.90 -3.51 -6.03
C PRO A 193 36.92 -4.57 -4.92
N ASN A 194 38.10 -4.87 -4.39
CA ASN A 194 38.21 -5.75 -3.23
C ASN A 194 37.85 -4.98 -1.96
N LEU A 195 36.63 -5.20 -1.46
CA LEU A 195 36.09 -4.47 -0.32
C LEU A 195 36.94 -4.65 0.93
N GLY A 196 37.37 -5.87 1.26
CA GLY A 196 38.16 -6.13 2.47
C GLY A 196 39.50 -5.40 2.43
N VAL A 197 40.23 -5.51 1.31
CA VAL A 197 41.55 -4.88 1.14
C VAL A 197 41.46 -3.36 1.17
N LEU A 198 40.54 -2.77 0.40
CA LEU A 198 40.38 -1.32 0.31
C LEU A 198 39.76 -0.74 1.59
N GLY A 199 38.81 -1.45 2.18
CA GLY A 199 38.14 -1.07 3.42
C GLY A 199 39.09 -1.02 4.60
N VAL A 200 39.94 -2.05 4.79
CA VAL A 200 40.96 -2.06 5.85
C VAL A 200 41.98 -0.95 5.64
N ALA A 201 42.47 -0.76 4.41
CA ALA A 201 43.44 0.30 4.12
C ALA A 201 42.85 1.71 4.36
N SER A 202 41.59 1.93 3.98
CA SER A 202 40.89 3.19 4.21
C SER A 202 40.57 3.42 5.69
N TYR A 203 40.19 2.38 6.43
CA TYR A 203 39.98 2.45 7.88
C TYR A 203 41.28 2.80 8.61
N MET A 204 42.40 2.20 8.19
CA MET A 204 43.74 2.37 8.78
C MET A 204 44.57 3.49 8.12
N TRP A 205 43.92 4.45 7.47
CA TRP A 205 44.57 5.51 6.71
C TRP A 205 45.50 6.39 7.57
N ASP A 206 45.19 6.58 8.85
CA ASP A 206 45.93 7.39 9.84
C ASP A 206 46.78 6.54 10.81
N ALA A 207 46.86 5.22 10.58
CA ALA A 207 47.63 4.32 11.42
C ALA A 207 49.14 4.60 11.38
N SER A 208 49.86 4.13 12.40
CA SER A 208 51.31 4.26 12.49
C SER A 208 52.04 3.63 11.30
N PHE A 209 53.24 4.11 10.98
CA PHE A 209 54.06 3.55 9.91
C PHE A 209 54.22 2.02 10.00
N PHE A 210 54.50 1.50 11.20
CA PHE A 210 54.69 0.06 11.41
C PHE A 210 53.40 -0.74 11.21
N THR A 211 52.24 -0.19 11.59
CA THR A 211 50.94 -0.81 11.33
C THR A 211 50.68 -0.90 9.82
N LYS A 212 50.92 0.18 9.08
CA LYS A 212 50.77 0.20 7.61
C LYS A 212 51.73 -0.77 6.93
N LEU A 213 52.98 -0.85 7.40
CA LEU A 213 53.97 -1.82 6.92
C LEU A 213 53.49 -3.26 7.13
N GLY A 214 52.98 -3.59 8.32
CA GLY A 214 52.41 -4.90 8.61
C GLY A 214 51.24 -5.27 7.69
N ILE A 215 50.32 -4.33 7.46
CA ILE A 215 49.19 -4.52 6.53
C ILE A 215 49.70 -4.76 5.10
N ASN A 216 50.69 -4.00 4.62
CA ASN A 216 51.28 -4.22 3.29
C ASN A 216 51.92 -5.61 3.17
N MET A 217 52.69 -6.04 4.18
CA MET A 217 53.28 -7.38 4.21
C MET A 217 52.18 -8.45 4.17
N MET A 218 51.09 -8.25 4.91
CA MET A 218 49.94 -9.15 4.92
C MET A 218 49.26 -9.24 3.54
N MET A 219 49.00 -8.10 2.88
CA MET A 219 48.48 -8.07 1.51
C MET A 219 49.43 -8.74 0.50
N MET A 220 50.74 -8.68 0.72
CA MET A 220 51.73 -9.40 -0.11
C MET A 220 51.69 -10.90 0.15
N ASN A 221 51.72 -11.33 1.41
CA ASN A 221 51.75 -12.74 1.82
C ASN A 221 50.50 -13.51 1.38
N TYR A 222 49.32 -12.90 1.49
CA TYR A 222 48.06 -13.51 1.05
C TYR A 222 47.76 -13.28 -0.44
N ASN A 223 48.63 -12.56 -1.15
CA ASN A 223 48.44 -12.15 -2.54
C ASN A 223 47.11 -11.41 -2.79
N SER A 224 46.57 -10.73 -1.78
CA SER A 224 45.33 -9.96 -1.92
C SER A 224 45.54 -8.78 -2.87
N GLN A 225 44.62 -8.65 -3.84
CA GLN A 225 44.65 -7.66 -4.90
C GLN A 225 43.59 -6.58 -4.65
N PRO A 226 43.84 -5.32 -5.06
CA PRO A 226 42.88 -4.24 -4.86
C PRO A 226 41.64 -4.33 -5.77
N ILE A 227 41.76 -5.03 -6.89
CA ILE A 227 40.68 -5.36 -7.83
C ILE A 227 40.69 -6.86 -8.03
N VAL A 228 39.52 -7.48 -7.99
CA VAL A 228 39.33 -8.92 -8.08
C VAL A 228 38.28 -9.26 -9.12
N THR A 229 38.42 -10.43 -9.76
CA THR A 229 37.39 -10.96 -10.64
C THR A 229 36.65 -12.07 -9.90
N MET A 230 35.35 -11.91 -9.70
CA MET A 230 34.53 -12.88 -8.98
C MET A 230 33.11 -12.95 -9.54
N ARG A 231 32.37 -13.98 -9.12
CA ARG A 231 30.96 -14.14 -9.47
C ARG A 231 30.10 -13.10 -8.78
N ALA A 232 29.05 -12.64 -9.46
CA ALA A 232 28.05 -11.74 -8.90
C ALA A 232 27.45 -12.28 -7.59
N GLY A 233 27.14 -13.58 -7.54
CA GLY A 233 26.62 -14.24 -6.35
C GLY A 233 27.61 -14.23 -5.17
N ASP A 234 28.89 -14.45 -5.44
CA ASP A 234 29.94 -14.38 -4.40
C ASP A 234 30.05 -12.93 -3.87
N TYR A 235 30.03 -11.92 -4.73
CA TYR A 235 30.06 -10.52 -4.29
C TYR A 235 28.82 -10.10 -3.48
N MET A 236 27.66 -10.68 -3.77
CA MET A 236 26.41 -10.42 -3.04
C MET A 236 26.31 -11.18 -1.71
N TRP A 237 26.78 -12.43 -1.63
CA TRP A 237 26.48 -13.32 -0.49
C TRP A 237 27.70 -13.85 0.25
N ASN A 238 28.86 -13.95 -0.40
CA ASN A 238 30.05 -14.62 0.14
C ASN A 238 31.35 -13.92 -0.27
N ASN A 239 31.44 -12.62 -0.01
CA ASN A 239 32.59 -11.81 -0.39
C ASN A 239 33.62 -11.81 0.75
N THR A 240 34.55 -12.76 0.68
CA THR A 240 35.59 -12.94 1.69
C THR A 240 36.98 -12.74 1.06
N ASP A 241 37.94 -12.24 1.83
CA ASP A 241 39.35 -12.13 1.43
C ASP A 241 40.24 -12.77 2.50
N PRO A 242 41.24 -13.59 2.15
CA PRO A 242 42.11 -14.25 3.14
C PRO A 242 42.80 -13.28 4.10
N MET A 243 43.22 -12.11 3.61
CA MET A 243 43.82 -11.07 4.44
C MET A 243 42.79 -10.46 5.39
N PHE A 244 41.57 -10.23 4.92
CA PHE A 244 40.48 -9.72 5.76
C PHE A 244 40.05 -10.73 6.83
N SER A 245 39.92 -12.01 6.48
CA SER A 245 39.60 -13.08 7.43
C SER A 245 40.66 -13.22 8.52
N MET A 246 41.94 -13.12 8.16
CA MET A 246 43.03 -13.12 9.14
C MET A 246 43.01 -11.86 10.03
N ALA A 247 42.62 -10.69 9.49
CA ALA A 247 42.42 -9.50 10.32
C ALA A 247 41.31 -9.70 11.35
N GLY A 248 40.20 -10.38 10.98
CA GLY A 248 39.15 -10.84 11.90
C GLY A 248 39.65 -11.73 13.03
N ASN A 249 40.57 -12.65 12.71
CA ASN A 249 41.14 -13.53 13.73
C ASN A 249 42.08 -12.80 14.70
N ILE A 250 42.80 -11.77 14.24
CA ILE A 250 43.74 -11.00 15.08
C ILE A 250 43.00 -9.94 15.91
N MET A 251 42.01 -9.28 15.32
CA MET A 251 41.29 -8.14 15.91
C MET A 251 39.77 -8.32 15.78
N PRO A 252 39.18 -9.29 16.50
CA PRO A 252 37.75 -9.61 16.37
C PRO A 252 36.83 -8.44 16.76
N ASP A 253 37.25 -7.60 17.72
CA ASP A 253 36.48 -6.43 18.14
C ASP A 253 36.38 -5.36 17.04
N LEU A 254 37.39 -5.30 16.17
CA LEU A 254 37.44 -4.33 15.08
C LEU A 254 36.83 -4.87 13.78
N VAL A 255 36.95 -6.18 13.55
CA VAL A 255 36.46 -6.88 12.37
C VAL A 255 35.46 -7.93 12.84
N PRO A 256 34.23 -7.51 13.18
CA PRO A 256 33.21 -8.40 13.76
C PRO A 256 32.63 -9.39 12.76
N THR A 257 32.84 -9.15 11.46
CA THR A 257 32.45 -10.07 10.37
C THR A 257 33.58 -10.20 9.36
N THR A 258 33.73 -11.39 8.77
CA THR A 258 34.70 -11.70 7.72
C THR A 258 34.07 -11.80 6.34
N ASN A 259 32.73 -11.79 6.26
CA ASN A 259 31.98 -11.85 5.00
C ASN A 259 31.39 -10.48 4.66
N LEU A 260 31.92 -9.86 3.61
CA LEU A 260 31.50 -8.55 3.11
C LEU A 260 30.47 -8.63 1.98
N GLY A 261 29.76 -9.77 1.86
CA GLY A 261 28.72 -9.94 0.86
C GLY A 261 27.65 -8.86 1.02
N ILE A 262 27.31 -8.14 -0.05
CA ILE A 262 26.38 -7.01 -0.01
C ILE A 262 25.03 -7.39 0.62
N LEU A 263 24.37 -8.41 0.07
CA LEU A 263 23.08 -8.88 0.53
C LEU A 263 23.20 -9.67 1.83
N HIS A 264 24.33 -10.33 2.06
CA HIS A 264 24.63 -10.94 3.36
C HIS A 264 24.59 -9.88 4.46
N ILE A 265 25.38 -8.80 4.36
CA ILE A 265 25.37 -7.72 5.36
C ILE A 265 23.99 -7.08 5.52
N ILE A 266 23.26 -6.88 4.42
CA ILE A 266 21.91 -6.30 4.48
C ILE A 266 20.96 -7.21 5.27
N TYR A 267 20.98 -8.54 5.03
CA TYR A 267 19.98 -9.47 5.54
C TYR A 267 20.41 -10.37 6.72
N GLU A 268 21.69 -10.44 7.09
CA GLU A 268 22.25 -11.33 8.12
C GLU A 268 21.56 -11.14 9.50
N HIS A 269 21.21 -9.90 9.85
CA HIS A 269 20.55 -9.55 11.10
C HIS A 269 19.30 -8.68 10.87
N PHE A 270 18.44 -9.07 9.93
CA PHE A 270 17.18 -8.37 9.66
C PHE A 270 16.01 -8.86 10.51
N SER A 271 16.26 -9.07 11.80
CA SER A 271 15.25 -9.29 12.83
C SER A 271 15.25 -8.10 13.79
N ASP A 272 14.21 -7.28 13.74
CA ASP A 272 14.11 -6.09 14.59
C ASP A 272 12.80 -6.06 15.35
N GLU A 273 12.90 -5.78 16.64
CA GLU A 273 11.75 -5.40 17.45
C GLU A 273 11.35 -3.96 17.10
N VAL A 274 10.10 -3.78 16.68
CA VAL A 274 9.52 -2.48 16.34
C VAL A 274 8.23 -2.32 17.14
N THR A 275 8.06 -1.14 17.73
CA THR A 275 6.82 -0.74 18.41
C THR A 275 6.19 0.40 17.62
N VAL A 276 4.93 0.22 17.21
CA VAL A 276 4.16 1.18 16.42
C VAL A 276 2.88 1.59 17.11
N TYR A 277 2.37 2.78 16.80
CA TYR A 277 1.08 3.24 17.31
C TYR A 277 -0.10 2.52 16.64
N THR A 278 -1.07 2.10 17.46
CA THR A 278 -2.32 1.47 17.01
C THR A 278 -3.51 1.98 17.81
N GLY A 279 -4.71 1.55 17.44
CA GLY A 279 -5.95 1.91 18.11
C GLY A 279 -6.54 3.26 17.66
N LEU A 280 -7.79 3.48 18.05
CA LEU A 280 -8.60 4.62 17.60
C LEU A 280 -8.07 5.97 18.07
N GLN A 281 -7.45 6.00 19.25
CA GLN A 281 -6.88 7.22 19.83
C GLN A 281 -5.68 7.75 19.02
N ASN A 282 -5.03 6.87 18.25
CA ASN A 282 -3.81 7.16 17.52
C ASN A 282 -4.02 7.22 16.00
N SER A 283 -5.22 7.54 15.49
CA SER A 283 -5.49 7.54 14.03
C SER A 283 -4.49 8.36 13.20
N ARG A 284 -4.08 9.54 13.70
CA ARG A 284 -3.09 10.44 13.08
C ARG A 284 -1.63 9.97 13.23
N ARG A 285 -1.37 9.01 14.10
CA ARG A 285 -0.05 8.41 14.31
C ARG A 285 -0.03 6.93 13.92
N PHE A 286 -1.12 6.42 13.34
CA PHE A 286 -1.30 5.01 13.08
C PHE A 286 -0.12 4.47 12.29
N PHE A 287 0.43 3.36 12.80
CA PHE A 287 1.58 2.67 12.21
C PHE A 287 2.91 3.44 12.17
N LEU A 288 2.97 4.62 12.81
CA LEU A 288 4.24 5.29 13.01
C LEU A 288 5.01 4.62 14.16
N ILE A 289 6.33 4.57 14.02
CA ILE A 289 7.26 3.98 14.98
C ILE A 289 7.29 4.84 16.25
N ASP A 290 7.00 4.22 17.38
CA ASP A 290 7.27 4.76 18.72
C ASP A 290 8.71 4.38 19.14
N LYS A 291 9.05 3.10 19.01
CA LYS A 291 10.36 2.55 19.39
C LYS A 291 10.88 1.57 18.36
N PHE A 292 12.19 1.61 18.14
CA PHE A 292 12.96 0.64 17.39
C PHE A 292 14.00 0.02 18.33
N ARG A 293 13.95 -1.30 18.53
CA ARG A 293 14.79 -2.03 19.50
C ARG A 293 14.73 -1.42 20.90
N GLY A 294 13.52 -1.14 21.38
CA GLY A 294 13.26 -0.53 22.69
C GLY A 294 13.61 0.97 22.84
N SER A 295 14.13 1.64 21.79
CA SER A 295 14.59 3.03 21.84
C SER A 295 13.89 3.93 20.82
N HIS A 296 13.73 5.22 21.12
CA HIS A 296 13.24 6.23 20.16
C HIS A 296 14.33 6.66 19.16
N ARG A 297 15.55 6.15 19.34
CA ARG A 297 16.76 6.52 18.61
C ARG A 297 17.51 5.27 18.14
N LEU A 298 18.21 5.36 17.01
CA LEU A 298 19.08 4.28 16.51
C LEU A 298 20.30 4.05 17.40
N GLY A 299 20.78 5.07 18.11
CA GLY A 299 21.98 5.01 18.93
C GLY A 299 23.27 5.21 18.14
N LEU A 300 23.20 5.67 16.89
CA LEU A 300 24.31 5.75 15.94
C LEU A 300 24.82 7.18 15.74
N TRP A 301 23.92 8.15 15.70
CA TRP A 301 24.21 9.54 15.39
C TRP A 301 24.21 10.44 16.63
N ASP A 302 24.90 11.58 16.55
CA ASP A 302 24.87 12.56 17.63
C ASP A 302 23.63 13.48 17.50
N GLY A 303 23.01 13.79 18.64
CA GLY A 303 21.84 14.64 18.68
C GLY A 303 20.53 13.93 18.30
N GLU A 304 19.42 14.48 18.79
CA GLU A 304 18.10 13.87 18.63
C GLU A 304 17.60 13.93 17.19
N TYR A 305 17.88 15.01 16.47
CA TYR A 305 17.44 15.21 15.10
C TYR A 305 17.94 14.09 14.16
N CYS A 306 19.24 13.76 14.22
CA CYS A 306 19.82 12.75 13.34
C CYS A 306 19.52 11.32 13.75
N ASP A 307 19.45 11.06 15.06
CA ASP A 307 19.37 9.71 15.60
C ASP A 307 17.93 9.21 15.82
N SER A 308 16.94 10.12 15.78
CA SER A 308 15.54 9.77 16.02
C SER A 308 14.94 8.93 14.90
N VAL A 309 14.18 7.91 15.31
CA VAL A 309 13.29 7.11 14.45
C VAL A 309 11.82 7.33 14.78
N TYR A 310 11.56 8.14 15.80
CA TYR A 310 10.22 8.41 16.30
C TYR A 310 9.39 9.08 15.20
N GLY A 311 8.19 8.55 14.96
CA GLY A 311 7.29 9.05 13.92
C GLY A 311 7.61 8.58 12.51
N ALA A 312 8.63 7.73 12.31
CA ALA A 312 8.94 7.14 11.01
C ALA A 312 8.04 5.94 10.69
N SER A 313 8.04 5.52 9.43
CA SER A 313 7.38 4.30 8.94
C SER A 313 8.38 3.44 8.18
N GLU A 314 8.26 2.12 8.31
CA GLU A 314 8.99 1.15 7.48
C GLU A 314 8.45 1.07 6.03
N GLY A 315 7.45 1.89 5.70
CA GLY A 315 6.84 1.98 4.37
C GLY A 315 5.72 0.98 4.11
N VAL A 316 5.26 0.23 5.12
CA VAL A 316 4.13 -0.71 5.00
C VAL A 316 2.78 0.02 5.06
N SER A 317 2.67 1.02 5.93
CA SER A 317 1.48 1.85 6.08
C SER A 317 1.88 3.24 6.57
N TYR A 318 1.04 4.21 6.25
CA TYR A 318 1.10 5.57 6.76
C TYR A 318 -0.21 5.92 7.51
N PRO A 319 -0.27 7.06 8.22
CA PRO A 319 -1.49 7.52 8.86
C PRO A 319 -2.65 7.73 7.88
N GLN A 320 -3.87 7.62 8.39
CA GLN A 320 -5.10 7.86 7.62
C GLN A 320 -5.34 9.37 7.41
N PHE A 321 -6.09 9.70 6.36
CA PHE A 321 -6.49 11.07 6.01
C PHE A 321 -5.32 12.03 5.78
N LEU A 322 -4.35 11.59 4.96
CA LEU A 322 -3.22 12.40 4.52
C LEU A 322 -3.69 13.58 3.68
N THR A 323 -2.93 14.66 3.78
CA THR A 323 -3.10 15.92 3.07
C THR A 323 -1.80 16.28 2.36
N ARG A 324 -1.88 17.22 1.42
CA ARG A 324 -0.71 17.72 0.67
C ARG A 324 0.31 18.46 1.55
N ASN A 325 -0.07 18.84 2.76
CA ASN A 325 0.81 19.54 3.71
C ASN A 325 1.54 18.57 4.66
N ASP A 326 1.16 17.30 4.68
CA ASP A 326 1.83 16.30 5.51
C ASP A 326 3.21 15.96 4.93
N SER A 327 4.13 15.56 5.80
CA SER A 327 5.41 14.97 5.42
C SER A 327 5.49 13.56 5.97
N LEU A 328 6.10 12.65 5.22
CA LEU A 328 6.24 11.25 5.63
C LEU A 328 7.68 10.98 6.02
N LEU A 329 7.91 10.39 7.18
CA LEU A 329 9.23 9.93 7.59
C LEU A 329 9.38 8.45 7.22
N TYR A 330 10.32 8.13 6.34
CA TYR A 330 10.61 6.78 5.92
C TYR A 330 11.88 6.27 6.61
N LEU A 331 11.83 5.08 7.19
CA LEU A 331 12.98 4.41 7.79
C LEU A 331 13.29 3.12 7.05
N ARG A 332 14.54 2.99 6.63
CA ARG A 332 15.10 1.71 6.17
C ARG A 332 16.53 1.57 6.66
N LYS A 333 16.89 0.38 7.14
CA LYS A 333 18.25 0.07 7.62
C LYS A 333 19.34 0.45 6.63
N THR A 334 19.12 0.24 5.34
CA THR A 334 20.12 0.51 4.29
C THR A 334 20.47 1.99 4.13
N ILE A 335 19.59 2.90 4.54
CA ILE A 335 19.84 4.36 4.50
C ILE A 335 20.44 4.86 5.83
N CYS A 336 20.36 4.05 6.90
CA CYS A 336 20.94 4.32 8.21
C CYS A 336 20.35 5.54 8.96
N ARG A 337 19.21 6.08 8.54
CA ARG A 337 18.49 7.18 9.19
C ARG A 337 17.02 7.22 8.74
N ALA A 338 16.18 7.91 9.50
CA ALA A 338 14.87 8.31 9.01
C ALA A 338 15.03 9.45 7.99
N THR A 339 14.29 9.36 6.88
CA THR A 339 14.35 10.34 5.78
C THR A 339 12.97 10.92 5.49
N PRO A 340 12.85 12.24 5.36
CA PRO A 340 11.58 12.87 5.01
C PRO A 340 11.27 12.67 3.52
N LEU A 341 9.99 12.46 3.22
CA LEU A 341 9.40 12.49 1.89
C LEU A 341 8.39 13.64 1.86
N TYR A 342 8.45 14.47 0.82
CA TYR A 342 7.59 15.64 0.66
C TYR A 342 6.63 15.45 -0.51
N TYR A 343 5.43 15.97 -0.37
CA TYR A 343 4.43 15.93 -1.44
C TYR A 343 4.95 16.64 -2.69
N GLU A 344 4.76 16.00 -3.84
CA GLU A 344 5.11 16.56 -5.15
C GLU A 344 3.84 16.81 -5.98
N ARG A 345 2.99 15.78 -6.13
CA ARG A 345 1.79 15.86 -6.99
C ARG A 345 0.75 14.80 -6.66
N ASP A 346 -0.49 15.04 -7.09
CA ASP A 346 -1.52 14.01 -7.16
C ASP A 346 -1.23 13.06 -8.34
N GLU A 347 -1.52 11.77 -8.17
CA GLU A 347 -1.29 10.73 -9.17
C GLU A 347 -2.35 9.62 -9.06
N MET A 348 -3.06 9.36 -10.15
CA MET A 348 -4.05 8.28 -10.21
C MET A 348 -3.37 6.92 -10.28
N ARG A 349 -3.81 5.99 -9.42
CA ARG A 349 -3.43 4.57 -9.46
C ARG A 349 -4.64 3.72 -9.12
N TYR A 350 -4.86 2.66 -9.90
CA TYR A 350 -5.97 1.73 -9.68
C TYR A 350 -7.36 2.41 -9.59
N ASN A 351 -7.57 3.48 -10.37
CA ASN A 351 -8.77 4.32 -10.35
C ASN A 351 -9.05 5.02 -9.01
N MET A 352 -8.05 5.13 -8.14
CA MET A 352 -8.09 5.91 -6.91
C MET A 352 -7.10 7.07 -7.00
N ASN A 353 -7.42 8.19 -6.34
CA ASN A 353 -6.50 9.30 -6.21
C ASN A 353 -5.37 8.97 -5.23
N GLY A 354 -4.12 9.15 -5.63
CA GLY A 354 -2.95 8.98 -4.78
C GLY A 354 -2.19 10.30 -4.61
N LEU A 355 -1.57 10.49 -3.45
CA LEU A 355 -0.60 11.55 -3.22
C LEU A 355 0.80 10.98 -3.40
N ARG A 356 1.57 11.56 -4.33
CA ARG A 356 2.96 11.20 -4.56
C ARG A 356 3.87 12.03 -3.68
N PHE A 357 4.66 11.35 -2.85
CA PHE A 357 5.71 11.94 -2.04
C PHE A 357 7.08 11.51 -2.57
N GLU A 358 8.03 12.44 -2.64
CA GLU A 358 9.38 12.20 -3.14
C GLU A 358 10.46 12.55 -2.11
N LEU A 359 11.60 11.90 -2.25
CA LEU A 359 12.78 12.18 -1.44
C LEU A 359 13.44 13.48 -1.92
N PRO A 360 13.74 14.43 -1.02
CA PRO A 360 14.28 15.73 -1.42
C PRO A 360 15.69 15.62 -1.99
N SER A 361 16.00 16.42 -3.00
CA SER A 361 17.29 16.40 -3.71
C SER A 361 18.49 16.77 -2.82
N ASN A 362 18.27 17.57 -1.77
CA ASN A 362 19.29 18.00 -0.82
C ASN A 362 19.43 17.08 0.41
N LEU A 363 18.81 15.88 0.40
CA LEU A 363 18.87 14.96 1.54
C LEU A 363 20.32 14.66 1.99
N TYR A 364 21.20 14.42 1.02
CA TYR A 364 22.62 14.09 1.25
C TYR A 364 23.54 15.29 1.04
N ALA A 365 23.00 16.51 1.11
CA ALA A 365 23.79 17.73 1.00
C ALA A 365 24.76 17.89 2.18
N SER A 366 25.87 18.56 1.94
CA SER A 366 26.87 18.82 2.99
C SER A 366 26.31 19.78 4.06
N PRO A 367 26.93 19.86 5.25
CA PRO A 367 26.51 20.80 6.29
C PRO A 367 26.61 22.28 5.91
N ASP A 368 27.44 22.59 4.90
CA ASP A 368 27.58 23.96 4.39
C ASP A 368 26.31 24.39 3.62
N GLU A 369 25.61 23.43 3.01
CA GLU A 369 24.34 23.64 2.31
C GLU A 369 23.14 23.42 3.24
N VAL A 370 23.19 22.38 4.08
CA VAL A 370 22.12 21.98 5.01
C VAL A 370 22.73 21.75 6.40
N PRO A 371 22.77 22.77 7.28
CA PRO A 371 23.42 22.70 8.59
C PRO A 371 22.93 21.55 9.48
N GLU A 372 21.67 21.13 9.33
CA GLU A 372 21.06 20.02 10.06
C GLU A 372 21.74 18.67 9.77
N ASN A 373 22.38 18.52 8.60
CA ASN A 373 23.09 17.30 8.24
C ASN A 373 24.43 17.13 8.97
N LYS A 374 24.88 18.14 9.74
CA LYS A 374 26.17 18.12 10.45
C LYS A 374 26.36 16.90 11.35
N CYS A 375 25.29 16.32 11.90
CA CYS A 375 25.37 15.17 12.80
C CYS A 375 25.44 13.80 12.11
N PHE A 376 25.27 13.69 10.79
CA PHE A 376 25.41 12.42 10.05
C PHE A 376 26.88 12.08 9.78
N ARG A 377 27.59 11.81 10.87
CA ARG A 377 29.00 11.44 10.91
C ARG A 377 29.23 10.46 12.05
N ARG A 378 30.16 9.54 11.88
CA ARG A 378 30.57 8.62 12.96
C ARG A 378 30.99 9.38 14.23
N ARG A 379 30.53 8.91 15.39
CA ARG A 379 30.91 9.48 16.70
C ARG A 379 32.43 9.43 16.90
N GLY A 380 33.00 10.55 17.36
CA GLY A 380 34.43 10.69 17.56
C GLY A 380 35.28 10.84 16.29
N ASP A 381 34.68 10.84 15.10
CA ASP A 381 35.40 11.02 13.84
C ASP A 381 35.53 12.50 13.50
N PHE A 382 36.65 13.17 13.78
CA PHE A 382 36.84 14.60 13.51
C PHE A 382 37.29 14.93 12.08
N SER A 383 37.25 13.97 11.16
CA SER A 383 37.64 14.22 9.78
C SER A 383 36.62 15.10 9.03
N PRO A 384 37.03 15.73 7.90
CA PRO A 384 36.12 16.46 7.03
C PRO A 384 34.95 15.57 6.59
N GLN A 385 33.75 16.17 6.52
CA GLN A 385 32.59 15.46 6.03
C GLN A 385 32.68 15.19 4.53
N LEU A 386 31.89 14.23 4.07
CA LEU A 386 31.82 13.89 2.67
C LEU A 386 31.31 15.08 1.84
N PRO A 387 31.74 15.21 0.58
CA PRO A 387 31.19 16.23 -0.31
C PRO A 387 29.68 16.10 -0.47
N SER A 388 29.03 17.22 -0.81
CA SER A 388 27.58 17.29 -1.03
C SER A 388 27.13 16.21 -2.04
N GLY A 389 26.08 15.46 -1.69
CA GLY A 389 25.55 14.33 -2.46
C GLY A 389 25.86 12.94 -1.90
N ALA A 390 26.62 12.86 -0.81
CA ALA A 390 26.90 11.60 -0.11
C ALA A 390 26.83 11.78 1.42
N THR A 391 26.27 10.80 2.11
CA THR A 391 26.24 10.75 3.58
C THR A 391 26.98 9.53 4.09
N ASP A 392 27.69 9.68 5.21
CA ASP A 392 28.31 8.56 5.90
C ASP A 392 27.21 7.59 6.38
N ILE A 393 27.41 6.29 6.17
CA ILE A 393 26.55 5.22 6.70
C ILE A 393 27.37 4.16 7.44
N SER A 394 28.67 4.39 7.63
CA SER A 394 29.59 3.46 8.28
C SER A 394 29.10 2.95 9.64
N PRO A 395 28.43 3.75 10.52
CA PRO A 395 27.98 3.25 11.82
C PRO A 395 26.95 2.11 11.74
N CYS A 396 26.17 2.02 10.65
CA CYS A 396 25.23 0.91 10.45
C CYS A 396 25.91 -0.40 10.01
N PHE A 397 27.13 -0.32 9.49
CA PHE A 397 27.82 -1.42 8.84
C PHE A 397 29.18 -1.66 9.48
N TYR A 398 29.22 -1.84 10.80
CA TYR A 398 30.42 -2.16 11.57
C TYR A 398 31.56 -1.14 11.43
N ASN A 399 31.22 0.15 11.22
CA ASN A 399 32.17 1.23 10.91
C ASN A 399 32.99 1.00 9.62
N PHE A 400 32.55 0.11 8.75
CA PHE A 400 33.14 -0.07 7.43
C PHE A 400 32.93 1.20 6.60
N PRO A 401 33.94 1.70 5.84
CA PRO A 401 33.93 3.06 5.29
C PRO A 401 33.00 3.21 4.09
N LEU A 402 31.69 3.24 4.36
CA LEU A 402 30.62 3.30 3.38
C LEU A 402 29.91 4.66 3.39
N ALA A 403 29.45 5.07 2.21
CA ALA A 403 28.58 6.22 2.04
C ALA A 403 27.36 5.89 1.18
N ALA A 404 26.20 6.40 1.58
CA ALA A 404 24.99 6.39 0.77
C ALA A 404 24.91 7.64 -0.12
N SER A 405 24.37 7.48 -1.33
CA SER A 405 24.04 8.56 -2.25
C SER A 405 22.80 8.23 -3.06
N PHE A 406 22.31 9.17 -3.86
CA PHE A 406 21.41 8.82 -4.96
C PHE A 406 22.17 8.00 -6.02
N PRO A 407 21.47 7.13 -6.79
CA PRO A 407 22.08 6.41 -7.89
C PRO A 407 22.77 7.31 -8.91
N HIS A 408 23.93 6.87 -9.38
CA HIS A 408 24.86 7.60 -10.24
C HIS A 408 25.28 8.98 -9.72
N PHE A 409 25.30 9.16 -8.39
CA PHE A 409 25.59 10.45 -7.76
C PHE A 409 24.67 11.58 -8.26
N MET A 410 23.39 11.26 -8.51
CA MET A 410 22.40 12.28 -8.82
C MET A 410 22.30 13.31 -7.69
N HIS A 411 22.18 14.60 -8.04
CA HIS A 411 22.22 15.73 -7.10
C HIS A 411 23.54 15.93 -6.32
N ALA A 412 24.60 15.22 -6.69
CA ALA A 412 25.88 15.34 -6.00
C ALA A 412 26.81 16.39 -6.61
N SER A 413 27.75 16.85 -5.80
CA SER A 413 28.87 17.67 -6.24
C SER A 413 29.75 16.93 -7.27
N PRO A 414 30.32 17.63 -8.26
CA PRO A 414 31.20 17.02 -9.27
C PRO A 414 32.42 16.31 -8.68
N GLU A 415 32.84 16.67 -7.46
CA GLU A 415 33.99 16.09 -6.76
C GLU A 415 33.84 14.58 -6.56
N LEU A 416 32.64 14.09 -6.23
CA LEU A 416 32.36 12.65 -6.05
C LEU A 416 32.52 11.86 -7.35
N SER A 417 32.19 12.48 -8.49
CA SER A 417 32.28 11.85 -9.80
C SER A 417 33.62 12.08 -10.52
N LYS A 418 34.49 12.95 -10.00
CA LYS A 418 35.69 13.44 -10.70
C LYS A 418 36.64 12.32 -11.16
N ASN A 419 36.77 11.26 -10.36
CA ASN A 419 37.71 10.16 -10.57
C ASN A 419 37.07 8.91 -11.20
N VAL A 420 35.78 8.97 -11.53
CA VAL A 420 35.03 7.87 -12.15
C VAL A 420 34.43 8.31 -13.48
N GLU A 421 34.35 7.36 -14.43
CA GLU A 421 33.68 7.50 -15.71
C GLU A 421 32.57 6.45 -15.82
N GLY A 422 31.52 6.74 -16.58
CA GLY A 422 30.42 5.80 -16.87
C GLY A 422 29.13 6.01 -16.07
N LEU A 423 29.09 7.00 -15.17
CA LEU A 423 27.87 7.37 -14.44
C LEU A 423 26.91 8.19 -15.31
N LYS A 424 25.60 7.92 -15.22
CA LYS A 424 24.55 8.55 -16.02
C LYS A 424 23.31 8.87 -15.15
N PRO A 425 23.34 9.94 -14.34
CA PRO A 425 22.21 10.29 -13.47
C PRO A 425 20.95 10.63 -14.28
N ASP A 426 19.80 10.09 -13.86
CA ASP A 426 18.48 10.30 -14.46
C ASP A 426 17.43 10.41 -13.35
N PRO A 427 16.79 11.58 -13.15
CA PRO A 427 15.75 11.78 -12.14
C PRO A 427 14.60 10.76 -12.18
N LYS A 428 14.19 10.32 -13.38
CA LYS A 428 13.07 9.36 -13.51
C LYS A 428 13.46 7.97 -13.05
N ARG A 429 14.69 7.55 -13.32
CA ARG A 429 15.22 6.24 -12.92
C ARG A 429 15.75 6.22 -11.50
N HIS A 430 16.27 7.32 -10.99
CA HIS A 430 17.08 7.36 -9.77
C HIS A 430 16.45 8.13 -8.61
N GLY A 431 15.31 8.81 -8.82
CA GLY A 431 14.54 9.43 -7.73
C GLY A 431 13.84 8.39 -6.86
N SER A 432 13.61 8.68 -5.58
CA SER A 432 12.83 7.80 -4.70
C SER A 432 11.46 8.41 -4.43
N TYR A 433 10.42 7.58 -4.39
CA TYR A 433 9.06 8.05 -4.19
C TYR A 433 8.14 7.00 -3.58
N VAL A 434 6.99 7.46 -3.09
CA VAL A 434 5.85 6.64 -2.70
C VAL A 434 4.56 7.31 -3.16
N ILE A 435 3.61 6.52 -3.65
CA ILE A 435 2.26 6.96 -3.99
C ILE A 435 1.32 6.36 -2.95
N VAL A 436 0.67 7.19 -2.14
CA VAL A 436 -0.18 6.77 -1.03
C VAL A 436 -1.62 7.18 -1.31
N GLU A 437 -2.57 6.28 -1.12
CA GLU A 437 -3.99 6.66 -1.15
C GLU A 437 -4.29 7.45 0.15
N PRO A 438 -4.77 8.70 0.07
CA PRO A 438 -4.77 9.62 1.21
C PRO A 438 -5.72 9.21 2.33
N THR A 439 -6.88 8.62 2.02
CA THR A 439 -7.91 8.28 3.01
C THR A 439 -7.42 7.16 3.91
N THR A 440 -6.90 6.10 3.31
CA THR A 440 -6.40 4.91 4.00
C THR A 440 -4.95 5.09 4.47
N GLY A 441 -4.11 5.87 3.79
CA GLY A 441 -2.68 5.90 4.07
C GLY A 441 -1.94 4.63 3.62
N VAL A 442 -2.55 3.80 2.77
CA VAL A 442 -1.90 2.60 2.22
C VAL A 442 -1.06 3.00 1.00
N PRO A 443 0.23 2.62 0.94
CA PRO A 443 1.05 2.83 -0.24
C PRO A 443 0.58 1.92 -1.38
N MET A 444 0.21 2.53 -2.51
CA MET A 444 -0.22 1.81 -3.71
C MET A 444 0.95 1.37 -4.59
N GLU A 445 2.00 2.19 -4.62
CA GLU A 445 3.23 1.95 -5.38
C GLU A 445 4.36 2.71 -4.69
N SER A 446 5.55 2.12 -4.62
CA SER A 446 6.71 2.79 -4.04
C SER A 446 8.00 2.33 -4.70
N SER A 447 9.00 3.21 -4.72
CA SER A 447 10.36 2.89 -5.18
C SER A 447 11.37 3.61 -4.31
N ALA A 448 12.07 2.86 -3.47
CA ALA A 448 13.17 3.34 -2.65
C ALA A 448 14.49 2.98 -3.33
N ARG A 449 15.29 3.98 -3.72
CA ARG A 449 16.49 3.84 -4.54
C ARG A 449 17.69 4.47 -3.82
N SER A 450 18.75 3.71 -3.64
CA SER A 450 19.96 4.17 -2.95
C SER A 450 21.19 3.51 -3.53
N GLN A 451 22.29 4.26 -3.61
CA GLN A 451 23.60 3.79 -4.03
C GLN A 451 24.53 3.70 -2.83
N SER A 452 25.26 2.59 -2.74
CA SER A 452 26.31 2.40 -1.74
C SER A 452 27.68 2.55 -2.38
N ASN A 453 28.54 3.29 -1.68
CA ASN A 453 29.85 3.66 -2.16
C ASN A 453 30.92 3.34 -1.12
N LEU A 454 32.09 2.89 -1.57
CA LEU A 454 33.26 2.73 -0.70
C LEU A 454 34.02 4.05 -0.64
N VAL A 455 34.15 4.62 0.56
CA VAL A 455 34.92 5.84 0.80
C VAL A 455 36.38 5.47 1.05
N VAL A 456 37.26 5.86 0.14
CA VAL A 456 38.69 5.61 0.24
C VAL A 456 39.41 6.88 0.65
N ARG A 457 39.90 6.89 1.89
CA ARG A 457 40.69 7.96 2.51
C ARG A 457 42.10 8.06 1.91
N PRO A 458 42.94 9.05 2.31
CA PRO A 458 44.31 9.13 1.80
C PRO A 458 45.13 7.88 2.11
N LEU A 459 45.55 7.14 1.09
CA LEU A 459 46.22 5.84 1.25
C LEU A 459 47.75 5.93 1.32
N HIS A 460 48.29 7.02 1.87
CA HIS A 460 49.74 7.21 2.00
C HIS A 460 50.37 6.07 2.81
N GLY A 461 51.30 5.36 2.17
CA GLY A 461 52.00 4.22 2.73
C GLY A 461 51.40 2.86 2.38
N PHE A 462 50.33 2.79 1.58
CA PHE A 462 49.75 1.54 1.10
C PHE A 462 49.97 1.35 -0.41
N SER A 463 51.11 0.80 -0.80
CA SER A 463 51.58 0.80 -2.19
C SER A 463 50.65 0.09 -3.18
N LYS A 464 50.06 -1.06 -2.81
CA LYS A 464 49.17 -1.85 -3.68
C LYS A 464 47.83 -1.17 -3.99
N VAL A 465 47.34 -0.32 -3.10
CA VAL A 465 46.01 0.30 -3.18
C VAL A 465 46.07 1.81 -3.43
N GLN A 466 47.28 2.38 -3.53
CA GLN A 466 47.52 3.82 -3.64
C GLN A 466 46.71 4.50 -4.76
N ALA A 467 46.44 3.80 -5.88
CA ALA A 467 45.67 4.29 -7.01
C ALA A 467 44.23 4.73 -6.64
N PHE A 468 43.68 4.19 -5.55
CA PHE A 468 42.33 4.52 -5.06
C PHE A 468 42.30 5.67 -4.05
N SER A 469 43.45 6.28 -3.74
CA SER A 469 43.54 7.32 -2.71
C SER A 469 42.61 8.50 -3.00
N ASN A 470 41.87 8.97 -1.98
CA ASN A 470 40.94 10.10 -2.06
C ASN A 470 39.83 9.92 -3.11
N MET A 471 39.16 8.78 -3.07
CA MET A 471 38.13 8.43 -4.03
C MET A 471 36.92 7.83 -3.33
N THR A 472 35.72 8.18 -3.81
CA THR A 472 34.49 7.48 -3.43
C THR A 472 34.12 6.57 -4.59
N ILE A 473 34.15 5.26 -4.37
CA ILE A 473 33.98 4.24 -5.41
C ILE A 473 32.52 3.75 -5.38
N PRO A 474 31.71 4.02 -6.41
CA PRO A 474 30.40 3.39 -6.56
C PRO A 474 30.53 1.88 -6.62
N MET A 475 29.85 1.16 -5.72
CA MET A 475 29.88 -0.31 -5.70
C MET A 475 28.65 -0.89 -6.38
N PHE A 476 27.48 -0.45 -5.94
CA PHE A 476 26.19 -0.88 -6.44
C PHE A 476 25.11 0.14 -6.08
N TRP A 477 23.98 0.09 -6.77
CA TRP A 477 22.76 0.70 -6.30
C TRP A 477 21.62 -0.32 -6.27
N ALA A 478 20.74 -0.14 -5.30
CA ALA A 478 19.60 -1.00 -5.05
C ALA A 478 18.32 -0.20 -5.20
N GLU A 479 17.34 -0.82 -5.83
CA GLU A 479 15.97 -0.34 -5.89
C GLU A 479 15.06 -1.37 -5.24
N TYR A 480 14.29 -0.91 -4.26
CA TYR A 480 13.21 -1.68 -3.67
C TYR A 480 11.90 -1.11 -4.16
N THR A 481 11.20 -1.88 -4.98
CA THR A 481 9.94 -1.46 -5.59
C THR A 481 8.80 -2.30 -5.07
N GLN A 482 7.82 -1.65 -4.46
CA GLN A 482 6.50 -2.24 -4.29
C GLN A 482 5.74 -2.00 -5.60
N VAL A 483 5.50 -3.06 -6.38
CA VAL A 483 4.94 -2.96 -7.75
C VAL A 483 3.42 -2.76 -7.72
N GLY A 484 2.78 -3.03 -6.58
CA GLY A 484 1.36 -2.76 -6.44
C GLY A 484 0.73 -3.18 -5.12
N LEU A 485 -0.53 -3.56 -5.25
CA LEU A 485 -1.33 -4.23 -4.22
C LEU A 485 -2.03 -5.46 -4.84
N PRO A 486 -2.28 -6.53 -4.05
CA PRO A 486 -3.05 -7.66 -4.51
C PRO A 486 -4.44 -7.25 -4.94
N TRP A 487 -5.03 -8.01 -5.86
CA TRP A 487 -6.35 -7.70 -6.42
C TRP A 487 -7.43 -7.51 -5.34
N TYR A 488 -7.40 -8.31 -4.26
CA TYR A 488 -8.40 -8.26 -3.20
C TYR A 488 -8.23 -7.03 -2.29
N ILE A 489 -6.99 -6.64 -1.97
CA ILE A 489 -6.71 -5.39 -1.23
C ILE A 489 -7.10 -4.18 -2.07
N ARG A 490 -6.70 -4.17 -3.35
CA ARG A 490 -7.06 -3.12 -4.29
C ARG A 490 -8.57 -2.95 -4.42
N TRP A 491 -9.30 -4.05 -4.52
CA TRP A 491 -10.77 -4.02 -4.62
C TRP A 491 -11.42 -3.55 -3.32
N LEU A 492 -10.93 -4.03 -2.17
CA LEU A 492 -11.42 -3.56 -0.86
C LEU A 492 -11.18 -2.07 -0.68
N MET A 493 -9.99 -1.57 -1.00
CA MET A 493 -9.67 -0.14 -0.94
C MET A 493 -10.57 0.67 -1.87
N TYR A 494 -10.71 0.25 -3.12
CA TYR A 494 -11.59 0.92 -4.08
C TYR A 494 -13.04 0.97 -3.59
N LEU A 495 -13.55 -0.15 -3.06
CA LEU A 495 -14.90 -0.21 -2.50
C LEU A 495 -15.06 0.76 -1.32
N VAL A 496 -14.08 0.84 -0.42
CA VAL A 496 -14.14 1.72 0.75
C VAL A 496 -14.10 3.20 0.35
N VAL A 497 -13.15 3.57 -0.51
CA VAL A 497 -12.84 4.97 -0.84
C VAL A 497 -13.76 5.53 -1.94
N GLU A 498 -13.94 4.80 -3.03
CA GLU A 498 -14.65 5.32 -4.21
C GLU A 498 -16.15 4.98 -4.20
N ILE A 499 -16.57 3.95 -3.44
CA ILE A 499 -17.98 3.54 -3.38
C ILE A 499 -18.59 3.91 -2.02
N ILE A 500 -18.16 3.29 -0.92
CA ILE A 500 -18.81 3.45 0.39
C ILE A 500 -18.73 4.89 0.86
N GLN A 501 -17.53 5.48 0.89
CA GLN A 501 -17.32 6.82 1.43
C GLN A 501 -18.25 7.88 0.81
N PRO A 502 -18.34 8.02 -0.53
CA PRO A 502 -19.24 9.00 -1.15
C PRO A 502 -20.72 8.59 -1.14
N SER A 503 -21.06 7.28 -1.19
CA SER A 503 -22.45 6.83 -1.34
C SER A 503 -23.19 6.59 -0.02
N GLN A 504 -22.50 6.35 1.09
CA GLN A 504 -23.13 5.93 2.35
C GLN A 504 -24.17 6.92 2.88
N GLN A 505 -23.87 8.23 2.86
CA GLN A 505 -24.76 9.25 3.39
C GLN A 505 -26.01 9.41 2.51
N PRO A 506 -25.89 9.61 1.17
CA PRO A 506 -27.05 9.59 0.28
C PRO A 506 -27.93 8.35 0.44
N VAL A 507 -27.34 7.16 0.47
CA VAL A 507 -28.07 5.90 0.62
C VAL A 507 -28.81 5.84 1.95
N ALA A 508 -28.16 6.23 3.04
CA ALA A 508 -28.78 6.24 4.36
C ALA A 508 -29.96 7.22 4.44
N TYR A 509 -29.82 8.44 3.90
CA TYR A 509 -30.92 9.40 3.84
C TYR A 509 -32.08 8.91 2.95
N CYS A 510 -31.78 8.28 1.82
CA CYS A 510 -32.79 7.65 0.97
C CYS A 510 -33.55 6.54 1.72
N LEU A 511 -32.87 5.69 2.51
CA LEU A 511 -33.50 4.65 3.31
C LEU A 511 -34.41 5.22 4.40
N VAL A 512 -33.96 6.27 5.11
CA VAL A 512 -34.76 6.94 6.14
C VAL A 512 -36.00 7.60 5.54
N THR A 513 -35.84 8.34 4.44
CA THR A 513 -36.96 9.04 3.77
C THR A 513 -37.95 8.07 3.13
N ALA A 514 -37.47 7.00 2.49
CA ALA A 514 -38.33 5.93 1.97
C ALA A 514 -39.06 5.19 3.09
N GLY A 515 -38.36 4.83 4.17
CA GLY A 515 -38.96 4.21 5.35
C GLY A 515 -40.05 5.07 5.96
N MET A 516 -39.79 6.37 6.16
CA MET A 516 -40.77 7.32 6.68
C MET A 516 -41.97 7.48 5.76
N SER A 517 -41.76 7.53 4.43
CA SER A 517 -42.84 7.64 3.45
C SER A 517 -43.74 6.40 3.45
N ILE A 518 -43.17 5.20 3.55
CA ILE A 518 -43.91 3.93 3.65
C ILE A 518 -44.70 3.88 4.96
N LEU A 519 -44.13 4.32 6.07
CA LEU A 519 -44.81 4.39 7.37
C LEU A 519 -46.00 5.35 7.35
N LEU A 520 -45.84 6.52 6.74
CA LEU A 520 -46.92 7.48 6.55
C LEU A 520 -48.02 6.89 5.66
N ALA A 521 -47.67 6.27 4.53
CA ALA A 521 -48.64 5.64 3.64
C ALA A 521 -49.41 4.49 4.33
N ALA A 522 -48.72 3.65 5.11
CA ALA A 522 -49.33 2.59 5.89
C ALA A 522 -50.24 3.14 7.00
N PHE A 523 -49.85 4.24 7.65
CA PHE A 523 -50.69 4.92 8.64
C PHE A 523 -51.96 5.51 8.01
N PHE A 524 -51.83 6.23 6.87
CA PHE A 524 -52.98 6.73 6.14
C PHE A 524 -53.90 5.61 5.66
N GLY A 525 -53.34 4.54 5.06
CA GLY A 525 -54.09 3.35 4.67
C GLY A 525 -54.84 2.69 5.84
N TRP A 526 -54.20 2.63 7.02
CA TRP A 526 -54.84 2.14 8.25
C TRP A 526 -56.00 3.03 8.70
N THR A 527 -55.79 4.35 8.74
CA THR A 527 -56.83 5.30 9.16
C THR A 527 -58.03 5.31 8.21
N CYS A 528 -57.80 5.28 6.89
CA CYS A 528 -58.86 5.17 5.89
C CYS A 528 -59.65 3.86 6.05
N SER A 529 -58.96 2.73 6.20
CA SER A 529 -59.61 1.44 6.42
C SER A 529 -60.45 1.45 7.70
N ARG A 530 -59.90 1.98 8.81
CA ARG A 530 -60.59 2.08 10.10
C ARG A 530 -61.83 2.99 10.02
N ASN A 531 -61.75 4.11 9.30
CA ASN A 531 -62.88 5.01 9.10
C ASN A 531 -63.98 4.35 8.26
N GLN A 532 -63.61 3.61 7.20
CA GLN A 532 -64.56 2.85 6.39
C GLN A 532 -65.27 1.74 7.19
N TYR A 533 -64.56 1.05 8.09
CA TYR A 533 -65.18 0.10 9.03
C TYR A 533 -66.15 0.77 10.01
N ARG A 534 -65.86 1.99 10.47
CA ARG A 534 -66.76 2.74 11.36
C ARG A 534 -68.04 3.17 10.64
N GLU A 535 -67.97 3.57 9.37
CA GLU A 535 -69.16 3.90 8.58
C GLU A 535 -70.03 2.66 8.28
N LEU A 536 -69.42 1.52 7.94
CA LEU A 536 -70.14 0.25 7.73
C LEU A 536 -70.72 -0.34 9.04
N GLY A 537 -70.04 -0.14 10.17
CA GLY A 537 -70.52 -0.56 11.50
C GLY A 537 -71.61 0.36 12.08
N GLY A 538 -71.68 1.61 11.63
CA GLY A 538 -72.72 2.58 12.03
C GLY A 538 -74.04 2.42 11.28
N ALA A 539 -74.05 1.75 10.13
CA ALA A 539 -75.26 1.53 9.31
C ALA A 539 -76.13 0.34 9.78
N GLY A 540 -75.72 -0.38 10.82
CA GLY A 540 -76.41 -1.56 11.36
C GLY A 540 -77.23 -1.28 12.62
N SER A 541 -78.18 -0.35 12.62
CA SER A 541 -79.23 -0.33 13.64
C SER A 541 -80.57 0.25 13.15
N THR A 542 -81.55 -0.66 13.07
CA THR A 542 -83.03 -0.52 13.06
C THR A 542 -83.78 -0.07 11.79
N PRO A 543 -84.83 -0.83 11.39
CA PRO A 543 -85.79 -0.41 10.38
C PRO A 543 -86.85 0.49 11.02
N ARG A 544 -87.18 1.64 10.40
CA ARG A 544 -88.31 2.47 10.82
C ARG A 544 -89.39 2.43 9.75
N SER A 545 -90.47 1.73 10.06
CA SER A 545 -91.73 1.75 9.32
C SER A 545 -92.30 3.16 9.30
N SER A 546 -92.77 3.57 8.12
CA SER A 546 -93.57 4.75 7.87
C SER A 546 -94.84 4.79 8.72
N SER A 547 -95.12 5.94 9.32
CA SER A 547 -96.49 6.44 9.47
C SER A 547 -96.50 7.96 9.58
N TYR A 548 -97.47 8.56 8.91
CA TYR A 548 -97.68 9.97 8.63
C TYR A 548 -97.97 10.81 9.89
N SER A 549 -97.54 12.08 9.91
CA SER A 549 -98.47 13.24 9.77
C SER A 549 -97.88 14.56 10.29
N SER A 550 -98.38 15.63 9.65
CA SER A 550 -98.38 17.06 9.99
C SER A 550 -97.10 17.88 9.76
N LEU A 551 -97.13 18.53 8.58
CA LEU A 551 -96.62 19.88 8.35
C LEU A 551 -97.04 20.81 9.50
N ASN A 552 -96.11 21.66 9.95
CA ASN A 552 -96.46 22.99 10.43
C ASN A 552 -95.42 24.01 9.98
N LEU A 553 -95.96 25.18 9.69
CA LEU A 553 -95.40 26.29 8.94
C LEU A 553 -94.24 27.02 9.66
N LEU A 554 -93.33 27.53 8.83
CA LEU A 554 -92.37 28.62 9.07
C LEU A 554 -93.01 29.82 9.81
N PRO A 555 -92.25 30.73 10.48
CA PRO A 555 -91.15 31.45 9.83
C PRO A 555 -89.98 32.00 10.69
N SER A 556 -88.98 32.55 9.98
CA SER A 556 -88.25 33.81 10.27
C SER A 556 -87.52 33.93 11.63
N SER A 557 -86.27 34.33 11.79
CA SER A 557 -85.30 35.11 11.01
C SER A 557 -83.96 35.04 11.77
N LYS A 558 -82.84 35.24 11.08
CA LYS A 558 -81.71 36.08 11.54
C LYS A 558 -80.61 36.10 10.48
N SER A 559 -80.54 37.21 9.76
CA SER A 559 -79.34 37.64 9.03
C SER A 559 -78.48 38.50 9.95
N SER A 560 -77.16 38.40 9.74
CA SER A 560 -76.15 39.49 9.84
C SER A 560 -75.93 40.10 11.23
N GLN A 561 -74.74 40.42 11.73
CA GLN A 561 -73.35 40.58 11.27
C GLN A 561 -72.66 41.18 12.54
N ILE A 562 -71.36 41.07 12.89
CA ILE A 562 -70.15 41.62 12.26
C ILE A 562 -69.02 41.56 13.33
N SER A 563 -67.86 41.05 12.92
CA SER A 563 -66.47 41.56 13.12
C SER A 563 -65.87 41.81 14.53
N PHE A 564 -64.72 41.20 14.87
CA PHE A 564 -63.33 41.71 14.75
C PHE A 564 -63.12 43.09 15.43
N GLN A 565 -62.15 43.34 16.32
CA GLN A 565 -60.69 43.09 16.24
C GLN A 565 -60.01 43.28 17.65
N PRO A 566 -58.67 43.43 17.86
CA PRO A 566 -57.88 42.71 18.87
C PRO A 566 -57.17 43.64 19.91
N LYS A 567 -56.38 43.05 20.84
CA LYS A 567 -55.23 43.65 21.59
C LYS A 567 -54.67 42.55 22.50
N ALA A 568 -53.43 42.07 22.35
CA ALA A 568 -52.12 42.68 22.61
C ALA A 568 -51.83 43.00 24.10
N ASP A 569 -50.65 42.49 24.51
CA ASP A 569 -49.81 42.79 25.68
C ASP A 569 -50.08 42.15 27.05
N LYS A 570 -49.15 41.27 27.47
CA LYS A 570 -48.15 41.63 28.52
C LYS A 570 -47.07 40.57 28.72
N LEU A 571 -45.81 41.02 28.62
CA LEU A 571 -44.61 40.47 29.28
C LEU A 571 -44.73 40.62 30.82
N MET A 572 -44.17 39.68 31.59
CA MET A 572 -43.02 39.96 32.49
C MET A 572 -42.45 38.70 33.16
N HIS A 573 -41.11 38.66 33.15
CA HIS A 573 -40.14 37.96 34.00
C HIS A 573 -40.60 37.29 35.30
N MET A 574 -40.18 36.03 35.50
CA MET A 574 -39.03 35.66 36.35
C MET A 574 -38.52 34.27 35.98
#